data_AF-A0A653DVR5-F1
#
_entry.id   AF-A0A653DVR5-F1
#
_cell.length_a   1.000
_cell.length_b   1.000
_cell.length_c   1.000
_cell.angle_alpha   90.00
_cell.angle_beta   90.00
_cell.angle_gamma   90.00
#
_symmetry.space_group_name_H-M   'P 1'
#
loop_
_entity.id
_entity.type
_entity.pdbx_description
1 polymer ?
#
loop_
_entity_poly.entity_id
_entity_poly.type
_entity_poly.pdbx_seq_one_letter_code
_entity_poly.pdbx_strand_id
1 'polypeptide(L)'
;MLLTSFPPFQLSDVEGVSKECRLQSRQFIEDLKKFKFWALKMYDGGAKFPSGILHGNINQLGDFDMCVDAHSKERNIHGQYCLTNIEIEIPKSTYMSGLYQLMMAYDHIKTRIEDSGHRVPRFSSIMWAVCIPSVCTHEEVEKGLSKAIQKITEGTDLKLRHKVYPENCHAKDKWETPTSTYVALFLLAGFISWLIFATLYHHWSFNPQNEWVMAFSLKKNFDSLFTIKKNPNEVEILHGIRWLNALALIAAHKNMAMLFEPYANRTSMVD
;
A
#
# COMPACT_ATOMS: atom_id res chain seq x y z
N MET A 1 -7.42 17.73 27.41
CA MET A 1 -8.35 18.34 26.43
C MET A 1 -8.11 17.83 25.00
N LEU A 2 -6.87 17.72 24.52
CA LEU A 2 -6.58 17.15 23.18
C LEU A 2 -6.88 15.63 23.07
N LEU A 3 -6.35 14.82 24.01
CA LEU A 3 -6.55 13.36 24.03
C LEU A 3 -7.99 12.90 24.33
N THR A 4 -8.87 13.82 24.73
CA THR A 4 -10.29 13.51 25.00
C THR A 4 -11.16 13.63 23.75
N SER A 5 -10.79 14.53 22.82
CA SER A 5 -11.49 14.70 21.54
C SER A 5 -11.04 13.64 20.52
N PHE A 6 -9.77 13.26 20.57
CA PHE A 6 -9.19 12.21 19.72
C PHE A 6 -8.52 11.17 20.62
N PRO A 7 -9.27 10.18 21.11
CA PRO A 7 -8.68 9.16 21.98
C PRO A 7 -7.65 8.35 21.19
N PRO A 8 -6.48 8.07 21.78
CA PRO A 8 -5.50 7.16 21.19
C PRO A 8 -6.12 5.76 21.04
N PHE A 9 -5.79 5.09 19.93
CA PHE A 9 -6.08 3.66 19.80
C PHE A 9 -5.24 2.88 20.83
N GLN A 10 -5.89 2.06 21.66
CA GLN A 10 -5.24 1.32 22.74
C GLN A 10 -5.82 -0.07 22.90
N LEU A 11 -4.97 -1.03 23.27
CA LEU A 11 -5.35 -2.43 23.50
C LEU A 11 -5.37 -2.81 24.98
N SER A 12 -5.16 -1.87 25.90
CA SER A 12 -4.99 -2.12 27.35
C SER A 12 -6.13 -2.88 28.02
N ASP A 13 -7.36 -2.67 27.55
CA ASP A 13 -8.60 -3.14 28.16
C ASP A 13 -9.45 -4.00 27.19
N VAL A 14 -8.80 -4.57 26.17
CA VAL A 14 -9.45 -5.46 25.20
C VAL A 14 -9.34 -6.90 25.69
N GLU A 15 -10.45 -7.62 25.74
CA GLU A 15 -10.47 -9.04 26.10
C GLU A 15 -9.85 -9.89 24.99
N GLY A 16 -9.14 -10.97 25.36
CA GLY A 16 -8.48 -11.85 24.41
C GLY A 16 -7.18 -11.30 23.80
N VAL A 17 -6.65 -10.18 24.31
CA VAL A 17 -5.31 -9.65 24.01
C VAL A 17 -4.31 -10.15 25.06
N SER A 18 -3.09 -10.47 24.63
CA SER A 18 -1.96 -10.92 25.46
C SER A 18 -1.64 -9.94 26.58
N LYS A 19 -1.06 -10.47 27.66
CA LYS A 19 -0.73 -9.67 28.85
C LYS A 19 0.34 -8.63 28.52
N GLU A 20 1.28 -9.00 27.67
CA GLU A 20 2.41 -8.21 27.22
C GLU A 20 1.94 -7.02 26.36
N CYS A 21 1.09 -7.26 25.36
CA CYS A 21 0.51 -6.21 24.53
C CYS A 21 -0.34 -5.25 25.36
N ARG A 22 -1.17 -5.76 26.29
CA ARG A 22 -1.96 -4.93 27.21
C ARG A 22 -1.10 -4.07 28.12
N LEU A 23 -0.02 -4.64 28.66
CA LEU A 23 0.90 -3.94 29.54
C LEU A 23 1.61 -2.79 28.80
N GLN A 24 2.22 -3.07 27.64
CA GLN A 24 2.91 -2.02 26.87
C GLN A 24 1.92 -0.97 26.33
N SER A 25 0.71 -1.38 25.95
CA SER A 25 -0.34 -0.43 25.56
C SER A 25 -0.72 0.51 26.70
N ARG A 26 -0.83 0.00 27.94
CA ARG A 26 -1.08 0.84 29.11
C ARG A 26 0.07 1.81 29.37
N GLN A 27 1.31 1.33 29.29
CA GLN A 27 2.51 2.15 29.47
C GLN A 27 2.63 3.25 28.41
N PHE A 28 2.29 2.94 27.16
CA PHE A 28 2.16 3.92 26.08
C PHE A 28 1.20 5.05 26.46
N ILE A 29 0.02 4.72 26.97
CA ILE A 29 -1.01 5.70 27.33
C ILE A 29 -0.60 6.54 28.54
N GLU A 30 0.04 5.93 29.54
CA GLU A 30 0.61 6.63 30.69
C GLU A 30 1.70 7.62 30.28
N ASP A 31 2.62 7.21 29.41
CA ASP A 31 3.71 8.05 28.94
C ASP A 31 3.22 9.13 27.94
N LEU A 32 2.16 8.84 27.18
CA LEU A 32 1.47 9.82 26.32
C LEU A 32 0.83 10.94 27.16
N LYS A 33 0.17 10.61 28.27
CA LYS A 33 -0.38 11.60 29.22
C LYS A 33 0.70 12.49 29.84
N LYS A 34 1.94 12.00 29.91
CA LYS A 34 3.12 12.75 30.38
C LYS A 34 3.85 13.48 29.25
N PHE A 35 3.31 13.48 28.03
CA PHE A 35 3.93 14.09 26.84
C PHE A 35 5.35 13.56 26.56
N LYS A 36 5.63 12.29 26.88
CA LYS A 36 6.92 11.70 26.51
C LYS A 36 7.02 11.61 24.98
N PHE A 37 8.17 12.02 24.45
CA PHE A 37 8.40 12.16 23.01
C PHE A 37 8.11 10.87 22.21
N TRP A 38 8.55 9.71 22.68
CA TRP A 38 8.31 8.43 21.99
C TRP A 38 6.81 8.11 21.87
N ALA A 39 6.03 8.41 22.92
CA ALA A 39 4.59 8.18 22.93
C ALA A 39 3.86 9.19 22.06
N LEU A 40 4.33 10.45 22.03
CA LEU A 40 3.83 11.44 21.07
C LEU A 40 4.08 11.00 19.62
N LYS A 41 5.27 10.47 19.29
CA LYS A 41 5.55 9.90 17.96
C LYS A 41 4.60 8.77 17.59
N MET A 42 4.34 7.83 18.50
CA MET A 42 3.37 6.75 18.24
C MET A 42 1.96 7.30 18.03
N TYR A 43 1.53 8.23 18.88
CA TYR A 43 0.21 8.84 18.76
C TYR A 43 0.07 9.59 17.44
N ASP A 44 1.04 10.43 17.08
CA ASP A 44 1.03 11.25 15.85
C ASP A 44 1.15 10.39 14.58
N GLY A 45 1.93 9.30 14.63
CA GLY A 45 2.09 8.36 13.51
C GLY A 45 0.84 7.54 13.16
N GLY A 46 -0.14 7.43 14.07
CA GLY A 46 -1.43 6.80 13.77
C GLY A 46 -2.39 7.72 13.03
N ALA A 47 -3.42 7.18 12.37
CA ALA A 47 -4.46 7.96 11.72
C ALA A 47 -5.27 8.85 12.69
N LYS A 48 -5.81 9.95 12.15
CA LYS A 48 -6.68 10.92 12.84
C LYS A 48 -7.95 11.13 12.03
N PHE A 49 -9.01 11.60 12.67
CA PHE A 49 -10.27 11.87 11.97
C PHE A 49 -10.07 13.00 10.96
N PRO A 50 -10.28 12.75 9.65
CA PRO A 50 -10.01 13.75 8.64
C PRO A 50 -11.19 14.69 8.44
N SER A 51 -10.89 15.87 7.91
CA SER A 51 -11.89 16.70 7.24
C SER A 51 -12.17 16.19 5.83
N GLY A 52 -13.38 16.42 5.32
CA GLY A 52 -13.71 16.09 3.92
C GLY A 52 -14.17 14.65 3.69
N ILE A 53 -14.63 13.94 4.72
CA ILE A 53 -15.19 12.58 4.59
C ILE A 53 -16.30 12.54 3.54
N LEU A 54 -17.19 13.52 3.50
CA LEU A 54 -18.27 13.61 2.49
C LEU A 54 -17.79 14.05 1.09
N HIS A 55 -16.50 14.33 0.91
CA HIS A 55 -15.85 14.44 -0.39
C HIS A 55 -15.02 13.18 -0.72
N GLY A 56 -15.23 12.11 0.05
CA GLY A 56 -14.50 10.85 -0.09
C GLY A 56 -13.10 10.83 0.54
N ASN A 57 -12.76 11.76 1.45
CA ASN A 57 -11.51 11.70 2.21
C ASN A 57 -11.57 10.63 3.32
N ILE A 58 -11.60 9.36 2.94
CA ILE A 58 -11.79 8.26 3.89
C ILE A 58 -10.50 7.54 4.28
N ASN A 59 -9.51 7.49 3.39
CA ASN A 59 -8.26 6.79 3.65
C ASN A 59 -7.33 7.65 4.50
N GLN A 60 -6.90 7.12 5.65
CA GLN A 60 -5.99 7.78 6.58
C GLN A 60 -4.81 6.87 6.86
N LEU A 61 -3.69 7.17 6.18
CA LEU A 61 -2.48 6.33 6.22
C LEU A 61 -1.55 6.66 7.39
N GLY A 62 -1.80 7.75 8.13
CA GLY A 62 -0.90 8.18 9.22
C GLY A 62 0.53 8.48 8.73
N ASP A 63 1.49 8.49 9.65
CA ASP A 63 2.91 8.59 9.36
C ASP A 63 3.60 7.28 9.73
N PHE A 64 3.90 6.49 8.69
CA PHE A 64 4.51 5.17 8.80
C PHE A 64 5.86 5.23 9.50
N ASP A 65 6.78 6.06 8.99
CA ASP A 65 8.14 6.15 9.50
C ASP A 65 8.15 6.67 10.94
N MET A 66 7.30 7.65 11.25
CA MET A 66 7.20 8.18 12.61
C MET A 66 6.75 7.11 13.62
N CYS A 67 5.78 6.26 13.24
CA CYS A 67 5.31 5.17 14.08
C CYS A 67 6.40 4.11 14.30
N VAL A 68 7.00 3.62 13.22
CA VAL A 68 7.99 2.54 13.26
C VAL A 68 9.29 2.98 13.96
N ASP A 69 9.67 4.25 13.84
CA ASP A 69 10.83 4.84 14.53
C ASP A 69 10.54 5.26 15.98
N ALA A 70 9.32 5.08 16.49
CA ALA A 70 9.03 5.40 17.88
C ALA A 70 9.61 4.32 18.81
N HIS A 71 10.47 4.74 19.75
CA HIS A 71 11.15 3.83 20.66
C HIS A 71 11.35 4.44 22.05
N SER A 72 10.90 3.72 23.08
CA SER A 72 11.17 4.01 24.48
C SER A 72 12.37 3.19 24.97
N LYS A 73 13.53 3.82 25.16
CA LYS A 73 14.71 3.16 25.71
C LYS A 73 14.51 2.68 27.15
N GLU A 74 13.78 3.45 27.96
CA GLU A 74 13.53 3.14 29.38
C GLU A 74 12.68 1.88 29.57
N ARG A 75 11.70 1.67 28.67
CA ARG A 75 10.74 0.57 28.77
C ARG A 75 10.95 -0.52 27.72
N ASN A 76 11.91 -0.32 26.81
CA ASN A 76 12.16 -1.17 25.65
C ASN A 76 10.90 -1.43 24.82
N ILE A 77 10.14 -0.37 24.50
CA ILE A 77 8.91 -0.42 23.70
C ILE A 77 9.20 0.16 22.33
N HIS A 78 8.94 -0.60 21.27
CA HIS A 78 9.00 -0.13 19.89
C HIS A 78 7.61 -0.01 19.30
N GLY A 79 7.40 0.99 18.44
CA GLY A 79 6.18 1.13 17.66
C GLY A 79 6.09 0.11 16.53
N GLN A 80 4.86 -0.28 16.21
CA GLN A 80 4.47 -1.07 15.07
C GLN A 80 3.31 -0.38 14.39
N TYR A 81 3.48 -0.14 13.10
CA TYR A 81 2.47 0.42 12.23
C TYR A 81 1.59 -0.72 11.71
N CYS A 82 0.26 -0.56 11.76
CA CYS A 82 -0.68 -1.50 11.16
C CYS A 82 -1.72 -0.75 10.33
N LEU A 83 -1.90 -1.15 9.08
CA LEU A 83 -2.93 -0.61 8.19
C LEU A 83 -4.17 -1.49 8.17
N THR A 84 -5.24 -0.99 8.76
CA THR A 84 -6.52 -1.71 8.90
C THR A 84 -7.46 -1.40 7.75
N ASN A 85 -8.30 -2.37 7.37
CA ASN A 85 -9.34 -2.19 6.35
C ASN A 85 -10.71 -2.26 7.03
N ILE A 86 -11.56 -1.26 6.77
CA ILE A 86 -12.92 -1.17 7.31
C ILE A 86 -13.89 -0.98 6.14
N GLU A 87 -15.00 -1.70 6.11
CA GLU A 87 -16.02 -1.64 5.07
C GLU A 87 -17.36 -1.34 5.72
N ILE A 88 -18.09 -0.40 5.12
CA ILE A 88 -19.38 0.03 5.62
C ILE A 88 -20.45 -0.69 4.83
N GLU A 89 -21.29 -1.48 5.50
CA GLU A 89 -22.45 -2.06 4.84
C GLU A 89 -23.44 -0.95 4.48
N ILE A 90 -24.02 -1.04 3.28
CA ILE A 90 -24.93 -0.03 2.74
C ILE A 90 -26.09 0.21 3.73
N PRO A 91 -26.26 1.42 4.26
CA PRO A 91 -27.32 1.71 5.21
C PRO A 91 -28.72 1.59 4.57
N LYS A 92 -29.70 1.13 5.35
CA LYS A 92 -31.09 1.00 4.87
C LYS A 92 -31.84 2.34 4.76
N SER A 93 -31.44 3.33 5.57
CA SER A 93 -32.06 4.66 5.57
C SER A 93 -31.64 5.47 4.34
N THR A 94 -32.60 6.13 3.68
CA THR A 94 -32.35 6.98 2.50
C THR A 94 -31.33 8.08 2.77
N TYR A 95 -31.42 8.73 3.93
CA TYR A 95 -30.48 9.79 4.33
C TYR A 95 -29.05 9.24 4.48
N MET A 96 -28.92 8.12 5.21
CA MET A 96 -27.61 7.48 5.43
C MET A 96 -27.02 6.90 4.15
N SER A 97 -27.87 6.44 3.22
CA SER A 97 -27.43 6.01 1.89
C SER A 97 -26.82 7.15 1.08
N GLY A 98 -27.40 8.36 1.13
CA GLY A 98 -26.80 9.55 0.51
C GLY A 98 -25.44 9.92 1.09
N LEU A 99 -25.30 9.89 2.43
CA LEU A 99 -24.00 10.12 3.09
C LEU A 99 -22.98 9.04 2.73
N TYR A 100 -23.41 7.78 2.69
CA TYR A 100 -22.58 6.66 2.28
C TYR A 100 -22.07 6.84 0.84
N GLN A 101 -22.94 7.24 -0.09
CA GLN A 101 -22.53 7.50 -1.48
C GLN A 101 -21.47 8.60 -1.55
N LEU A 102 -21.65 9.72 -0.87
CA LEU A 102 -20.66 10.80 -0.83
C LEU A 102 -19.31 10.34 -0.23
N MET A 103 -19.38 9.62 0.90
CA MET A 103 -18.22 9.10 1.60
C MET A 103 -17.43 8.07 0.77
N MET A 104 -18.13 7.24 0.00
CA MET A 104 -17.48 6.22 -0.85
C MET A 104 -17.23 6.72 -2.28
N ALA A 105 -17.44 8.01 -2.56
CA ALA A 105 -17.36 8.60 -3.91
C ALA A 105 -18.21 7.84 -4.94
N TYR A 106 -19.49 7.72 -4.62
CA TYR A 106 -20.57 7.07 -5.37
C TYR A 106 -20.36 5.58 -5.68
N ASP A 107 -19.43 4.90 -5.00
CA ASP A 107 -19.09 3.50 -5.25
C ASP A 107 -18.78 3.24 -6.74
N HIS A 108 -18.00 4.14 -7.34
CA HIS A 108 -17.66 4.07 -8.77
C HIS A 108 -17.07 2.71 -9.17
N ILE A 109 -16.41 2.04 -8.22
CA ILE A 109 -15.97 0.66 -8.33
C ILE A 109 -16.39 -0.08 -7.05
N LYS A 110 -17.40 -0.95 -7.16
CA LYS A 110 -17.86 -1.79 -6.05
C LYS A 110 -16.83 -2.88 -5.74
N THR A 111 -16.37 -2.92 -4.51
CA THR A 111 -15.36 -3.89 -4.02
C THR A 111 -15.71 -4.35 -2.61
N ARG A 112 -15.14 -5.47 -2.19
CA ARG A 112 -15.23 -5.99 -0.81
C ARG A 112 -13.84 -6.10 -0.20
N ILE A 113 -13.78 -6.15 1.13
CA ILE A 113 -12.51 -6.38 1.85
C ILE A 113 -11.82 -7.69 1.44
N GLU A 114 -12.59 -8.70 1.03
CA GLU A 114 -12.05 -9.99 0.61
C GLU A 114 -11.45 -9.99 -0.81
N ASP A 115 -11.75 -8.97 -1.62
CA ASP A 115 -11.28 -8.93 -3.00
C ASP A 115 -9.76 -8.73 -3.03
N SER A 116 -9.04 -9.44 -3.89
CA SER A 116 -7.56 -9.44 -3.93
C SER A 116 -6.91 -8.05 -4.08
N GLY A 117 -7.62 -7.08 -4.67
CA GLY A 117 -7.12 -5.70 -4.83
C GLY A 117 -5.93 -5.54 -5.79
N HIS A 118 -5.43 -6.61 -6.43
CA HIS A 118 -4.16 -6.57 -7.17
C HIS A 118 -4.23 -5.77 -8.48
N ARG A 119 -5.38 -5.76 -9.15
CA ARG A 119 -5.57 -5.05 -10.44
C ARG A 119 -6.45 -3.81 -10.32
N VAL A 120 -7.37 -3.84 -9.36
CA VAL A 120 -8.33 -2.77 -9.12
C VAL A 120 -8.32 -2.51 -7.62
N PRO A 121 -8.15 -1.25 -7.17
CA PRO A 121 -8.11 -0.94 -5.74
C PRO A 121 -9.46 -1.20 -5.07
N ARG A 122 -9.43 -1.42 -3.76
CA ARG A 122 -10.63 -1.53 -2.92
C ARG A 122 -11.22 -0.13 -2.67
N PHE A 123 -12.01 0.37 -3.62
CA PHE A 123 -12.66 1.68 -3.51
C PHE A 123 -13.71 1.75 -2.40
N SER A 124 -14.33 0.61 -2.05
CA SER A 124 -15.38 0.53 -1.04
C SER A 124 -14.85 0.16 0.36
N SER A 125 -13.54 0.29 0.58
CA SER A 125 -12.90 0.08 1.89
C SER A 125 -12.18 1.34 2.37
N ILE A 126 -12.26 1.56 3.68
CA ILE A 126 -11.57 2.61 4.43
C ILE A 126 -10.25 2.02 4.92
N MET A 127 -9.15 2.61 4.51
CA MET A 127 -7.81 2.28 5.00
C MET A 127 -7.48 3.18 6.19
N TRP A 128 -7.27 2.60 7.38
CA TRP A 128 -7.02 3.34 8.60
C TRP A 128 -5.79 2.84 9.34
N ALA A 129 -4.78 3.70 9.47
CA ALA A 129 -3.54 3.37 10.14
C ALA A 129 -3.65 3.44 11.66
N VAL A 130 -3.10 2.44 12.35
CA VAL A 130 -2.94 2.47 13.81
C VAL A 130 -1.47 2.25 14.17
N CYS A 131 -1.03 2.91 15.23
CA CYS A 131 0.30 2.73 15.78
C CYS A 131 0.20 2.13 17.18
N ILE A 132 0.81 0.98 17.38
CA ILE A 132 0.70 0.16 18.60
C ILE A 132 2.07 -0.36 19.03
N PRO A 133 2.22 -0.92 20.23
CA PRO A 133 3.45 -1.60 20.60
C PRO A 133 3.75 -2.81 19.70
N SER A 134 5.00 -2.99 19.32
CA SER A 134 5.51 -4.09 18.46
C SER A 134 5.34 -5.51 19.00
N VAL A 135 5.04 -5.64 20.29
CA VAL A 135 4.68 -6.95 20.88
C VAL A 135 3.26 -7.39 20.54
N CYS A 136 2.44 -6.50 19.97
CA CYS A 136 1.06 -6.78 19.62
C CYS A 136 0.95 -7.37 18.21
N THR A 137 0.24 -8.48 18.09
CA THR A 137 -0.01 -9.18 16.83
C THR A 137 -1.17 -8.57 16.05
N HIS A 138 -1.20 -8.78 14.72
CA HIS A 138 -2.28 -8.31 13.86
C HIS A 138 -3.69 -8.78 14.31
N GLU A 139 -3.82 -10.00 14.85
CA GLU A 139 -5.08 -10.51 15.38
C GLU A 139 -5.56 -9.72 16.61
N GLU A 140 -4.64 -9.28 17.46
CA GLU A 140 -4.97 -8.46 18.63
C GLU A 140 -5.40 -7.04 18.21
N VAL A 141 -4.82 -6.52 17.14
CA VAL A 141 -5.29 -5.28 16.51
C VAL A 141 -6.70 -5.43 15.99
N GLU A 142 -6.99 -6.54 15.31
CA GLU A 142 -8.33 -6.85 14.79
C GLU A 142 -9.36 -6.90 15.93
N LYS A 143 -9.04 -7.53 17.07
CA LYS A 143 -9.90 -7.52 18.28
C LYS A 143 -10.11 -6.11 18.84
N GLY A 144 -9.05 -5.31 18.92
CA GLY A 144 -9.15 -3.92 19.38
C GLY A 144 -10.00 -3.05 18.46
N LEU A 145 -9.85 -3.24 17.15
CA LEU A 145 -10.64 -2.58 16.13
C LEU A 145 -12.11 -2.96 16.22
N SER A 146 -12.42 -4.24 16.42
CA SER A 146 -13.78 -4.74 16.66
C SER A 146 -14.45 -4.02 17.85
N LYS A 147 -13.75 -3.89 18.97
CA LYS A 147 -14.24 -3.16 20.15
C LYS A 147 -14.46 -1.67 19.87
N ALA A 148 -13.53 -1.03 19.16
CA ALA A 148 -13.63 0.39 18.80
C ALA A 148 -14.83 0.66 17.86
N ILE A 149 -15.00 -0.20 16.86
CA ILE A 149 -16.13 -0.18 15.93
C ILE A 149 -17.44 -0.35 16.69
N GLN A 150 -17.54 -1.36 17.56
CA GLN A 150 -18.76 -1.62 18.33
C GLN A 150 -19.20 -0.38 19.12
N LYS A 151 -18.26 0.30 19.77
CA LYS A 151 -18.50 1.53 20.53
C LYS A 151 -18.98 2.69 19.65
N ILE A 152 -18.50 2.79 18.41
CA ILE A 152 -18.91 3.83 17.47
C ILE A 152 -20.30 3.52 16.89
N THR A 153 -20.58 2.26 16.61
CA THR A 153 -21.85 1.81 16.01
C THR A 153 -22.97 1.62 17.03
N GLU A 154 -22.65 1.69 18.33
CA GLU A 154 -23.62 1.50 19.41
C GLU A 154 -24.78 2.52 19.29
N GLY A 155 -26.00 2.01 19.22
CA GLY A 155 -27.20 2.84 19.03
C GLY A 155 -27.43 3.36 17.61
N THR A 156 -26.66 2.89 16.61
CA THR A 156 -26.84 3.24 15.20
C THR A 156 -27.18 2.02 14.35
N ASP A 157 -27.78 2.23 13.18
CA ASP A 157 -28.05 1.18 12.18
C ASP A 157 -26.82 0.84 11.31
N LEU A 158 -25.63 1.35 11.65
CA LEU A 158 -24.41 1.15 10.88
C LEU A 158 -23.79 -0.21 11.20
N LYS A 159 -23.48 -0.97 10.16
CA LYS A 159 -22.72 -2.22 10.25
C LYS A 159 -21.38 -2.03 9.57
N LEU A 160 -20.31 -2.30 10.30
CA LEU A 160 -18.94 -2.15 9.84
C LEU A 160 -18.24 -3.52 9.85
N ARG A 161 -17.77 -3.95 8.69
CA ARG A 161 -16.88 -5.10 8.55
C ARG A 161 -15.44 -4.62 8.65
N HIS A 162 -14.54 -5.43 9.17
CA HIS A 162 -13.14 -5.05 9.33
C HIS A 162 -12.21 -6.24 9.13
N LYS A 163 -11.00 -5.95 8.66
CA LYS A 163 -9.94 -6.96 8.54
C LYS A 163 -8.56 -6.33 8.73
N VAL A 164 -7.70 -7.02 9.47
CA VAL A 164 -6.29 -6.68 9.59
C VAL A 164 -5.47 -7.84 9.02
N TYR A 165 -4.66 -7.53 8.01
CA TYR A 165 -3.80 -8.52 7.38
C TYR A 165 -2.40 -8.48 8.01
N PRO A 166 -1.73 -9.64 8.21
CA PRO A 166 -0.40 -9.67 8.82
C PRO A 166 0.63 -8.87 8.01
N GLU A 167 0.54 -8.89 6.68
CA GLU A 167 1.41 -8.14 5.77
C GLU A 167 1.25 -6.62 5.85
N ASN A 168 0.20 -6.12 6.51
CA ASN A 168 -0.03 -4.69 6.72
C ASN A 168 0.52 -4.18 8.06
N CYS A 169 1.13 -5.05 8.86
CA CYS A 169 1.67 -4.74 10.17
C CYS A 169 3.20 -4.82 10.13
N HIS A 170 3.86 -3.69 10.38
CA HIS A 170 5.32 -3.56 10.29
C HIS A 170 5.88 -2.91 11.55
N ALA A 171 6.86 -3.57 12.15
CA ALA A 171 7.72 -2.99 13.17
C ALA A 171 9.08 -2.67 12.56
N LYS A 172 9.93 -2.00 13.34
CA LYS A 172 11.31 -1.72 12.92
C LYS A 172 12.13 -2.99 13.01
N ASP A 173 12.01 -3.83 11.99
CA ASP A 173 12.82 -5.02 11.86
C ASP A 173 14.24 -4.66 11.40
N LYS A 174 15.20 -5.49 11.79
CA LYS A 174 16.51 -5.47 11.13
C LYS A 174 16.28 -5.97 9.72
N TRP A 175 16.68 -5.21 8.72
CA TRP A 175 16.58 -5.60 7.33
C TRP A 175 17.35 -6.92 7.10
N GLU A 176 16.63 -8.04 7.12
CA GLU A 176 17.15 -9.34 6.75
C GLU A 176 16.92 -9.51 5.26
N THR A 177 18.01 -9.45 4.48
CA THR A 177 17.96 -9.63 3.03
C THR A 177 17.49 -11.06 2.72
N PRO A 178 16.29 -11.23 2.13
CA PRO A 178 15.82 -12.57 1.83
C PRO A 178 16.71 -13.20 0.75
N THR A 179 16.88 -14.52 0.81
CA THR A 179 17.70 -15.28 -0.14
C THR A 179 17.26 -15.07 -1.60
N SER A 180 15.97 -14.81 -1.83
CA SER A 180 15.42 -14.47 -3.15
C SER A 180 16.06 -13.21 -3.75
N THR A 181 16.38 -12.21 -2.93
CA THR A 181 17.05 -10.97 -3.39
C THR A 181 18.45 -11.27 -3.90
N TYR A 182 19.23 -12.08 -3.18
CA TYR A 182 20.57 -12.46 -3.63
C TYR A 182 20.54 -13.26 -4.93
N VAL A 183 19.60 -14.20 -5.07
CA VAL A 183 19.42 -14.97 -6.31
C VAL A 183 19.05 -14.05 -7.48
N ALA A 184 18.11 -13.12 -7.28
CA ALA A 184 17.71 -12.17 -8.31
C ALA A 184 18.88 -11.27 -8.75
N LEU A 185 19.67 -10.76 -7.79
CA LEU A 185 20.85 -9.95 -8.08
C LEU A 185 21.92 -10.73 -8.85
N PHE A 186 22.16 -11.99 -8.49
CA PHE A 186 23.10 -12.85 -9.19
C PHE A 186 22.67 -13.09 -10.65
N LEU A 187 21.40 -13.44 -10.88
CA LEU A 187 20.87 -13.64 -12.24
C LEU A 187 20.93 -12.36 -13.07
N LEU A 188 20.59 -11.22 -12.48
CA LEU A 188 20.64 -9.92 -13.15
C LEU A 188 22.07 -9.53 -13.52
N ALA A 189 23.02 -9.67 -12.59
CA ALA A 189 24.43 -9.41 -12.84
C ALA A 189 25.01 -10.35 -13.91
N GLY A 190 24.66 -11.63 -13.86
CA GLY A 190 25.03 -12.61 -14.87
C GLY A 190 24.52 -12.22 -16.26
N PHE A 191 23.25 -11.86 -16.38
CA PHE A 191 22.65 -11.42 -17.64
C PHE A 191 23.33 -10.14 -18.17
N ILE A 192 23.55 -9.13 -17.32
CA ILE A 192 24.26 -7.90 -17.72
C ILE A 192 25.69 -8.22 -18.20
N SER A 193 26.41 -9.10 -17.49
CA SER A 193 27.76 -9.51 -17.90
C SER A 193 27.76 -10.20 -19.27
N TRP A 194 26.74 -11.01 -19.55
CA TRP A 194 26.56 -11.69 -20.83
C TRP A 194 26.29 -10.69 -21.96
N LEU A 195 25.45 -9.68 -21.72
CA LEU A 195 25.20 -8.60 -22.69
C LEU A 195 26.47 -7.80 -23.00
N ILE A 196 27.28 -7.49 -21.98
CA ILE A 196 28.56 -6.81 -22.16
C ILE A 196 29.52 -7.68 -22.98
N PHE A 197 29.66 -8.95 -22.62
CA PHE A 197 30.48 -9.92 -23.34
C PHE A 197 30.07 -10.02 -24.81
N ALA A 198 28.78 -10.20 -25.10
CA ALA A 198 28.25 -10.28 -26.45
C ALA A 198 28.51 -9.01 -27.27
N THR A 199 28.43 -7.85 -26.62
CA THR A 199 28.68 -6.55 -27.27
C THR A 199 30.17 -6.33 -27.55
N LEU A 200 31.06 -6.74 -26.65
CA LEU A 200 32.52 -6.71 -26.88
C LEU A 200 32.95 -7.71 -27.97
N TYR A 201 32.37 -8.92 -27.95
CA TYR A 201 32.58 -9.94 -28.97
C TYR A 201 32.25 -9.42 -30.37
N HIS A 202 31.12 -8.71 -30.53
CA HIS A 202 30.77 -8.05 -31.79
C HIS A 202 31.84 -7.04 -32.25
N HIS A 203 32.43 -6.27 -31.33
CA HIS A 203 33.40 -5.25 -31.71
C HIS A 203 34.78 -5.82 -32.07
N TRP A 204 35.21 -6.88 -31.37
CA TRP A 204 36.58 -7.39 -31.48
C TRP A 204 36.72 -8.68 -32.30
N SER A 205 35.65 -9.46 -32.49
CA SER A 205 35.74 -10.70 -33.25
C SER A 205 35.81 -10.42 -34.75
N PHE A 206 36.84 -11.00 -35.39
CA PHE A 206 36.94 -11.06 -36.85
C PHE A 206 35.90 -12.05 -37.43
N ASN A 207 35.54 -11.85 -38.69
CA ASN A 207 34.54 -12.66 -39.38
C ASN A 207 35.04 -14.09 -39.64
N PRO A 208 34.17 -15.12 -39.53
CA PRO A 208 32.73 -15.05 -39.24
C PRO A 208 32.42 -14.99 -37.73
N GLN A 209 31.45 -14.17 -37.35
CA GLN A 209 30.97 -14.03 -35.97
C GLN A 209 29.91 -15.09 -35.64
N ASN A 210 29.90 -15.59 -34.40
CA ASN A 210 28.91 -16.57 -33.93
C ASN A 210 27.52 -15.95 -33.78
N GLU A 211 26.51 -16.49 -34.48
CA GLU A 211 25.15 -15.95 -34.50
C GLU A 211 24.47 -15.92 -33.11
N TRP A 212 24.71 -16.92 -32.26
CA TRP A 212 24.11 -17.01 -30.93
C TRP A 212 24.60 -15.90 -30.00
N VAL A 213 25.89 -15.58 -30.04
CA VAL A 213 26.46 -14.49 -29.25
C VAL A 213 25.97 -13.14 -29.80
N MET A 214 25.89 -13.02 -31.12
CA MET A 214 25.44 -11.80 -31.78
C MET A 214 23.97 -11.47 -31.53
N ALA A 215 23.13 -12.46 -31.18
CA ALA A 215 21.74 -12.22 -30.78
C ALA A 215 21.61 -11.39 -29.48
N PHE A 216 22.63 -11.40 -28.63
CA PHE A 216 22.66 -10.65 -27.36
C PHE A 216 23.52 -9.37 -27.43
N SER A 217 24.11 -9.05 -28.59
CA SER A 217 24.88 -7.81 -28.74
C SER A 217 23.94 -6.59 -28.67
N LEU A 218 24.14 -5.75 -27.67
CA LEU A 218 23.36 -4.52 -27.48
C LEU A 218 23.47 -3.59 -28.69
N LYS A 219 24.68 -3.42 -29.26
CA LYS A 219 24.89 -2.56 -30.44
C LYS A 219 24.04 -3.00 -31.63
N LYS A 220 24.18 -4.26 -32.06
CA LYS A 220 23.40 -4.84 -33.16
C LYS A 220 21.89 -4.71 -32.93
N ASN A 221 21.41 -5.04 -31.73
CA ASN A 221 19.99 -4.95 -31.41
C ASN A 221 19.51 -3.50 -31.37
N PHE A 222 20.31 -2.57 -30.85
CA PHE A 222 20.00 -1.14 -30.87
C PHE A 222 19.92 -0.61 -32.30
N ASP A 223 20.92 -0.88 -33.14
CA ASP A 223 20.91 -0.49 -34.55
C ASP A 223 19.70 -1.08 -35.28
N SER A 224 19.34 -2.34 -34.98
CA SER A 224 18.15 -2.99 -35.54
C SER A 224 16.84 -2.36 -35.06
N LEU A 225 16.74 -1.96 -33.78
CA LEU A 225 15.54 -1.36 -33.20
C LEU A 225 15.26 0.04 -33.77
N PHE A 226 16.31 0.82 -34.06
CA PHE A 226 16.19 2.17 -34.61
C PHE A 226 16.31 2.24 -36.14
N THR A 227 16.44 1.09 -36.82
CA THR A 227 16.48 1.01 -38.27
C THR A 227 15.08 1.21 -38.87
N ILE A 228 14.93 2.17 -39.78
CA ILE A 228 13.68 2.47 -40.51
C ILE A 228 13.70 1.83 -41.92
N LYS A 229 14.30 0.64 -42.06
CA LYS A 229 14.34 -0.04 -43.36
C LYS A 229 12.96 -0.58 -43.71
N LYS A 230 12.45 -0.20 -44.88
CA LYS A 230 11.19 -0.73 -45.41
C LYS A 230 11.39 -2.16 -45.92
N ASN A 231 10.58 -3.08 -45.44
CA ASN A 231 10.51 -4.42 -45.98
C ASN A 231 9.41 -4.45 -47.06
N PRO A 232 9.72 -4.78 -48.33
CA PRO A 232 8.75 -4.74 -49.42
C PRO A 232 7.57 -5.72 -49.26
N ASN A 233 7.70 -6.71 -48.37
CA ASN A 233 6.65 -7.69 -48.09
C ASN A 233 5.81 -7.33 -46.83
N GLU A 234 6.04 -6.18 -46.20
CA GLU A 234 5.29 -5.75 -45.00
C GLU A 234 4.16 -4.78 -45.35
N VAL A 235 3.01 -4.96 -44.70
CA VAL A 235 1.86 -4.08 -44.84
C VAL A 235 2.01 -2.89 -43.88
N GLU A 236 2.32 -1.70 -44.40
CA GLU A 236 2.65 -0.51 -43.60
C GLU A 236 1.54 -0.09 -42.61
N ILE A 237 0.26 -0.35 -42.93
CA ILE A 237 -0.87 0.01 -42.04
C ILE A 237 -0.84 -0.73 -40.69
N LEU A 238 -0.29 -1.96 -40.64
CA LEU A 238 -0.21 -2.73 -39.40
C LEU A 238 0.71 -2.05 -38.37
N HIS A 239 1.74 -1.32 -38.82
CA HIS A 239 2.62 -0.58 -37.92
C HIS A 239 1.87 0.56 -37.21
N GLY A 240 0.98 1.25 -37.93
CA GLY A 240 0.10 2.26 -37.34
C GLY A 240 -0.87 1.69 -36.31
N ILE A 241 -1.49 0.55 -36.61
CA ILE A 241 -2.40 -0.15 -35.67
C ILE A 241 -1.64 -0.60 -34.41
N ARG A 242 -0.44 -1.17 -34.57
CA ARG A 242 0.40 -1.58 -33.43
C ARG A 242 0.79 -0.39 -32.55
N TRP A 243 1.14 0.73 -33.16
CA TRP A 243 1.48 1.96 -32.44
C TRP A 243 0.29 2.51 -31.65
N LEU A 244 -0.90 2.58 -32.26
CA LEU A 244 -2.13 3.00 -31.57
C LEU A 244 -2.48 2.07 -30.41
N ASN A 245 -2.35 0.76 -30.60
CA ASN A 245 -2.58 -0.22 -29.54
C ASN A 245 -1.57 -0.07 -28.40
N ALA A 246 -0.29 0.19 -28.70
CA ALA A 246 0.73 0.44 -27.69
C ALA A 246 0.42 1.71 -26.87
N LEU A 247 -0.03 2.79 -27.53
CA LEU A 247 -0.46 4.00 -26.82
C LEU A 247 -1.69 3.75 -25.94
N ALA A 248 -2.69 3.04 -26.46
CA ALA A 248 -3.88 2.68 -25.69
C ALA A 248 -3.52 1.84 -24.45
N LEU A 249 -2.58 0.90 -24.59
CA LEU A 249 -2.08 0.08 -23.50
C LEU A 249 -1.36 0.91 -22.43
N ILE A 250 -0.50 1.86 -22.84
CA ILE A 250 0.19 2.77 -21.92
C ILE A 250 -0.82 3.63 -21.17
N ALA A 251 -1.80 4.19 -21.87
CA ALA A 251 -2.87 4.97 -21.26
C ALA A 251 -3.67 4.14 -20.25
N ALA A 252 -4.02 2.90 -20.59
CA ALA A 252 -4.72 1.99 -19.69
C ALA A 252 -3.92 1.70 -18.40
N HIS A 253 -2.62 1.37 -18.51
CA HIS A 253 -1.77 1.12 -17.34
C HIS A 253 -1.64 2.36 -16.45
N LYS A 254 -1.44 3.54 -17.06
CA LYS A 254 -1.36 4.79 -16.31
C LYS A 254 -2.67 5.09 -15.57
N ASN A 255 -3.81 4.94 -16.25
CA ASN A 255 -5.12 5.13 -15.64
C ASN A 255 -5.37 4.13 -14.51
N MET A 256 -5.01 2.86 -14.68
CA MET A 256 -5.11 1.86 -13.61
C MET A 256 -4.23 2.20 -12.40
N ALA A 257 -2.98 2.64 -12.62
CA ALA A 257 -2.10 3.04 -11.53
C ALA A 257 -2.64 4.25 -10.75
N MET A 258 -3.21 5.25 -11.45
CA MET A 258 -3.81 6.42 -10.81
C MET A 258 -5.01 6.07 -9.92
N LEU A 259 -5.68 4.93 -10.12
CA LEU A 259 -6.76 4.49 -9.23
C LEU A 259 -6.26 4.09 -7.83
N PHE A 260 -4.99 3.68 -7.69
CA PHE A 260 -4.41 3.25 -6.41
C PHE A 260 -3.94 4.42 -5.54
N GLU A 261 -3.82 5.62 -6.10
CA GLU A 261 -3.42 6.80 -5.35
C GLU A 261 -4.54 7.25 -4.40
N PRO A 262 -4.23 7.56 -3.13
CA PRO A 262 -5.23 8.08 -2.19
C PRO A 262 -5.55 9.54 -2.52
N TYR A 263 -6.83 9.83 -2.77
CA TYR A 263 -7.31 11.20 -3.01
C TYR A 263 -8.06 11.75 -1.80
N ALA A 264 -7.79 13.01 -1.47
CA ALA A 264 -8.55 13.73 -0.44
C ALA A 264 -9.95 14.15 -0.92
N ASN A 265 -10.13 14.37 -2.23
CA ASN A 265 -11.42 14.66 -2.83
C ASN A 265 -11.70 13.62 -3.93
N ARG A 266 -12.20 12.44 -3.51
CA ARG A 266 -12.52 11.35 -4.44
C ARG A 266 -13.78 11.65 -5.24
N THR A 267 -14.72 12.41 -4.69
CA THR A 267 -15.97 12.76 -5.40
C THR A 267 -15.69 13.55 -6.68
N SER A 268 -14.75 14.50 -6.66
CA SER A 268 -14.40 15.28 -7.86
C SER A 268 -13.71 14.49 -8.98
N MET A 269 -13.31 13.25 -8.73
CA MET A 269 -12.76 12.37 -9.77
C MET A 269 -13.83 11.58 -10.53
N VAL A 270 -15.02 11.53 -9.94
CA VAL A 270 -16.15 10.73 -10.38
C VAL A 270 -17.25 11.61 -10.99
N ASP A 271 -17.37 12.86 -10.54
CA ASP A 271 -18.21 13.90 -11.13
C ASP A 271 -17.74 14.32 -12.53
#